data_AF-A0A944XRY5-F1
#
_entry.id   AF-A0A944XRY5-F1
#
_cell.length_a   1.000
_cell.length_b   1.000
_cell.length_c   1.000
_cell.angle_alpha   90.00
_cell.angle_beta   90.00
_cell.angle_gamma   90.00
#
_symmetry.space_group_name_H-M   'P 1'
#
loop_
_entity.id
_entity.type
_entity.pdbx_description
1 polymer ?
#
loop_
_entity_poly.entity_id
_entity_poly.type
_entity_poly.pdbx_seq_one_letter_code
_entity_poly.pdbx_strand_id
1 'polypeptide(L)'
;MEFDKESQQRILRVAADKNEGRPIEEIDEQIAVVLDLHPEFDPIWEEGEMASIPREVNGMIVNPFVHTVLHVTIDRQLKLEAPEFVAAAYQRLTSHGMDSHEALHAIIAIYANLHFAGTRRDMQFDALAYETQINGLDYIAG
;
A
#
# COMPACT_ATOMS: atom_id res chain seq x y z
N MET A 1 2.19 -6.22 -7.71
CA MET A 1 3.64 -6.13 -7.40
C MET A 1 3.89 -7.16 -6.34
N GLU A 2 5.10 -7.70 -6.29
CA GLU A 2 5.47 -8.73 -5.32
C GLU A 2 6.43 -8.14 -4.29
N PHE A 3 6.63 -8.84 -3.16
CA PHE A 3 7.60 -8.45 -2.14
C PHE A 3 9.01 -8.94 -2.52
N ASP A 4 9.51 -8.50 -3.67
CA ASP A 4 10.76 -8.97 -4.27
C ASP A 4 11.74 -7.85 -4.68
N LYS A 5 12.95 -8.25 -5.07
CA LYS A 5 14.01 -7.32 -5.46
C LYS A 5 13.68 -6.53 -6.74
N GLU A 6 12.93 -7.12 -7.66
CA GLU A 6 12.50 -6.45 -8.89
C GLU A 6 11.58 -5.27 -8.56
N SER A 7 10.60 -5.50 -7.68
CA SER A 7 9.69 -4.46 -7.20
C SER A 7 10.44 -3.35 -6.45
N GLN A 8 11.45 -3.69 -5.65
CA GLN A 8 12.31 -2.68 -4.99
C GLN A 8 13.06 -1.81 -6.00
N GLN A 9 13.70 -2.42 -7.00
CA GLN A 9 14.43 -1.69 -8.04
C GLN A 9 13.51 -0.79 -8.85
N ARG A 10 12.30 -1.27 -9.16
CA ARG A 10 11.28 -0.49 -9.86
C ARG A 10 10.82 0.72 -9.03
N ILE A 11 10.60 0.55 -7.72
CA ILE A 11 10.24 1.67 -6.83
C ILE A 11 11.36 2.71 -6.78
N LEU A 12 12.63 2.28 -6.63
CA LEU A 12 13.77 3.20 -6.63
C LEU A 12 13.91 3.97 -7.95
N ARG A 13 13.67 3.30 -9.09
CA ARG A 13 13.65 3.96 -10.40
C ARG A 13 12.60 5.06 -10.44
N VAL A 14 11.36 4.74 -10.05
CA VAL A 14 10.25 5.71 -10.07
C VAL A 14 10.52 6.88 -9.13
N ALA A 15 11.06 6.62 -7.93
CA ALA A 15 11.44 7.67 -6.99
C ALA A 15 12.52 8.60 -7.57
N ALA A 16 13.56 8.04 -8.20
CA ALA A 16 14.60 8.82 -8.85
C ALA A 16 14.03 9.66 -10.02
N ASP A 17 13.18 9.06 -10.85
CA ASP A 17 12.54 9.75 -11.97
C ASP A 17 11.67 10.92 -11.50
N LYS A 18 10.91 10.75 -10.42
CA LYS A 18 10.14 11.84 -9.79
C LYS A 18 11.04 12.96 -9.27
N ASN A 19 12.09 12.63 -8.51
CA ASN A 19 13.01 13.62 -7.94
C ASN A 19 13.75 14.42 -9.02
N GLU A 20 14.04 13.79 -10.17
CA GLU A 20 14.71 14.44 -11.29
C GLU A 20 13.73 15.11 -12.29
N GLY A 21 12.42 15.02 -12.07
CA GLY A 21 11.41 15.55 -13.00
C GLY A 21 11.37 14.83 -14.35
N ARG A 22 11.81 13.56 -14.40
CA ARG A 22 11.73 12.70 -15.58
C ARG A 22 10.30 12.19 -15.78
N PRO A 23 9.89 11.92 -17.03
CA PRO A 23 8.58 11.33 -17.30
C PRO A 23 8.48 9.94 -16.66
N ILE A 24 7.32 9.66 -16.04
CA ILE A 24 7.00 8.34 -15.48
C ILE A 24 6.31 7.50 -16.57
N GLU A 25 6.71 6.24 -16.69
CA GLU A 25 6.06 5.29 -17.59
C GLU A 25 4.61 5.03 -17.14
N GLU A 26 3.66 4.87 -18.07
CA GLU A 26 2.24 4.61 -17.76
C GLU A 26 2.08 3.41 -16.79
N ILE A 27 2.90 2.37 -16.99
CA ILE A 27 2.88 1.17 -16.14
C ILE A 27 3.28 1.46 -14.68
N ASP A 28 4.03 2.53 -14.44
CA ASP A 28 4.57 2.97 -13.15
C ASP A 28 3.73 4.06 -12.46
N GLU A 29 2.69 4.59 -13.11
CA GLU A 29 1.87 5.67 -12.56
C GLU A 29 1.34 5.35 -11.16
N GLN A 30 0.97 4.10 -10.91
CA GLN A 30 0.49 3.66 -9.59
C GLN A 30 1.55 3.83 -8.51
N ILE A 31 2.81 3.52 -8.81
CA ILE A 31 3.92 3.72 -7.87
C ILE A 31 4.08 5.23 -7.63
N ALA A 32 4.07 6.03 -8.70
CA ALA A 32 4.28 7.47 -8.58
C ALA A 32 3.21 8.17 -7.73
N VAL A 33 1.93 7.77 -7.87
CA VAL A 33 0.82 8.25 -7.02
C VAL A 33 1.05 7.89 -5.56
N VAL A 34 1.48 6.66 -5.28
CA VAL A 34 1.77 6.23 -3.89
C VAL A 34 2.93 7.02 -3.29
N LEU A 35 3.96 7.33 -4.07
CA LEU A 35 5.06 8.16 -3.61
C LEU A 35 4.59 9.59 -3.29
N ASP A 36 3.69 10.17 -4.09
CA ASP A 36 3.11 11.50 -3.79
C ASP A 36 2.27 11.53 -2.51
N LEU A 37 1.68 10.39 -2.13
CA LEU A 37 0.93 10.26 -0.87
C LEU A 37 1.87 10.14 0.36
N HIS A 38 3.15 9.85 0.15
CA HIS A 38 4.12 9.61 1.22
C HIS A 38 5.41 10.44 1.03
N PRO A 39 5.32 11.78 1.05
CA PRO A 39 6.49 12.65 0.93
C PRO A 39 7.51 12.45 2.07
N GLU A 40 7.10 11.86 3.20
CA GLU A 40 8.00 11.47 4.28
C GLU A 40 9.03 10.40 3.88
N PHE A 41 8.80 9.67 2.78
CA PHE A 41 9.76 8.70 2.24
C PHE A 41 10.73 9.29 1.24
N ASP A 42 10.50 10.49 0.71
CA ASP A 42 11.36 11.14 -0.28
C ASP A 42 12.85 11.11 0.07
N PRO A 43 13.29 11.56 1.28
CA PRO A 43 14.70 11.50 1.65
C PRO A 43 15.22 10.07 1.84
N ILE A 44 14.33 9.10 2.11
CA ILE A 44 14.71 7.71 2.33
C ILE A 44 15.09 7.04 0.99
N TRP A 45 14.40 7.40 -0.11
CA TRP A 45 14.68 6.82 -1.42
C TRP A 45 16.07 7.17 -1.96
N GLU A 46 16.64 8.30 -1.55
CA GLU A 46 18.00 8.71 -1.90
C GLU A 46 19.07 7.74 -1.37
N GLU A 47 18.73 6.92 -0.37
CA GLU A 47 19.62 5.91 0.20
C GLU A 47 19.66 4.59 -0.60
N GLY A 48 18.89 4.49 -1.68
CA GLY A 48 18.89 3.33 -2.58
C GLY A 48 18.47 2.05 -1.86
N GLU A 49 19.27 0.98 -1.97
CA GLU A 49 18.95 -0.32 -1.36
C GLU A 49 18.83 -0.25 0.18
N MET A 50 19.46 0.74 0.84
CA MET A 50 19.34 0.93 2.30
C MET A 50 17.94 1.37 2.75
N ALA A 51 17.11 1.89 1.84
CA ALA A 51 15.70 2.17 2.09
C ALA A 51 14.88 0.93 2.49
N SER A 52 15.43 -0.28 2.30
CA SER A 52 14.82 -1.54 2.71
C SER A 52 14.92 -1.85 4.21
N ILE A 53 15.69 -1.08 4.96
CA ILE A 53 15.81 -1.24 6.40
C ILE A 53 14.57 -0.60 7.06
N PRO A 54 13.84 -1.30 7.95
CA PRO A 54 12.74 -0.69 8.70
C PRO A 54 13.21 0.48 9.57
N ARG A 55 12.44 1.57 9.62
CA ARG A 55 12.77 2.82 10.34
C ARG A 55 11.53 3.41 10.99
N GLU A 56 11.75 4.27 11.97
CA GLU A 56 10.67 5.01 12.60
C GLU A 56 10.21 6.17 11.70
N VAL A 57 8.92 6.17 11.35
CA VAL A 57 8.25 7.21 10.57
C VAL A 57 6.94 7.52 11.28
N ASN A 58 6.76 8.78 11.71
CA ASN A 58 5.57 9.23 12.46
C ASN A 58 5.24 8.34 13.68
N GLY A 59 6.26 7.84 14.39
CA GLY A 59 6.11 6.99 15.57
C GLY A 59 5.80 5.52 15.28
N MET A 60 5.85 5.08 14.02
CA MET A 60 5.67 3.69 13.61
C MET A 60 6.92 3.14 12.93
N ILE A 61 7.25 1.87 13.17
CA ILE A 61 8.33 1.19 12.45
C ILE A 61 7.80 0.72 11.10
N VAL A 62 8.31 1.29 10.02
CA VAL A 62 7.86 1.05 8.64
C VAL A 62 9.05 0.64 7.77
N ASN A 63 8.82 -0.31 6.87
CA ASN A 63 9.71 -0.57 5.74
C ASN A 63 9.11 0.10 4.50
N PRO A 64 9.73 1.16 3.94
CA PRO A 64 9.20 1.91 2.81
C PRO A 64 8.83 1.04 1.60
N PHE A 65 9.64 0.04 1.25
CA PHE A 65 9.31 -0.84 0.11
C PHE A 65 8.09 -1.70 0.39
N VAL A 66 8.01 -2.30 1.58
CA VAL A 66 6.85 -3.12 1.97
C VAL A 66 5.59 -2.25 1.96
N HIS A 67 5.68 -1.04 2.51
CA HIS A 67 4.59 -0.07 2.53
C HIS A 67 4.11 0.28 1.12
N THR A 68 5.02 0.65 0.22
CA THR A 68 4.68 1.00 -1.17
C THR A 68 4.07 -0.18 -1.92
N VAL A 69 4.59 -1.41 -1.76
CA VAL A 69 4.01 -2.61 -2.40
C VAL A 69 2.59 -2.88 -1.89
N LEU A 70 2.33 -2.72 -0.59
CA LEU A 70 0.99 -2.88 -0.02
C LEU A 70 0.02 -1.85 -0.58
N HIS A 71 0.43 -0.58 -0.68
CA HIS A 71 -0.37 0.47 -1.29
C HIS A 71 -0.72 0.18 -2.75
N VAL A 72 0.27 -0.17 -3.57
CA VAL A 72 0.03 -0.51 -4.99
C VAL A 72 -0.87 -1.74 -5.10
N THR A 73 -0.76 -2.70 -4.19
CA THR A 73 -1.61 -3.90 -4.18
C THR A 73 -3.06 -3.55 -3.94
N ILE A 74 -3.37 -2.70 -2.96
CA ILE A 74 -4.74 -2.29 -2.66
C ILE A 74 -5.28 -1.32 -3.71
N ASP A 75 -4.49 -0.36 -4.19
CA ASP A 75 -4.88 0.51 -5.31
C ASP A 75 -5.28 -0.31 -6.55
N ARG A 76 -4.54 -1.38 -6.85
CA ARG A 76 -4.89 -2.30 -7.93
C ARG A 76 -6.21 -3.04 -7.68
N GLN A 77 -6.47 -3.49 -6.45
CA GLN A 77 -7.75 -4.14 -6.12
C GLN A 77 -8.93 -3.18 -6.29
N LEU A 78 -8.75 -1.90 -5.92
CA LEU A 78 -9.75 -0.87 -6.12
C LEU A 78 -9.99 -0.57 -7.61
N LYS A 79 -8.92 -0.39 -8.39
CA LYS A 79 -9.02 -0.11 -9.84
C LYS A 79 -9.62 -1.25 -10.64
N LEU A 80 -9.35 -2.50 -10.24
CA LEU A 80 -9.91 -3.68 -10.88
C LEU A 80 -11.27 -4.08 -10.30
N GLU A 81 -11.73 -3.41 -9.25
CA GLU A 81 -12.91 -3.79 -8.46
C GLU A 81 -12.88 -5.28 -8.06
N ALA A 82 -11.67 -5.78 -7.77
CA ALA A 82 -11.39 -7.19 -7.57
C ALA A 82 -10.43 -7.39 -6.39
N PRO A 83 -10.88 -7.99 -5.27
CA PRO A 83 -12.23 -8.50 -5.05
C PRO A 83 -13.27 -7.38 -4.78
N GLU A 84 -14.52 -7.60 -5.19
CA GLU A 84 -15.62 -6.60 -5.13
C GLU A 84 -15.80 -6.00 -3.73
N PHE A 85 -15.65 -6.82 -2.68
CA PHE A 85 -15.81 -6.38 -1.30
C PHE A 85 -14.81 -5.30 -0.87
N VAL A 86 -13.63 -5.22 -1.51
CA VAL A 86 -12.62 -4.20 -1.20
C VAL A 86 -13.06 -2.83 -1.74
N ALA A 87 -13.53 -2.79 -2.99
CA ALA A 87 -14.08 -1.57 -3.58
C ALA A 87 -15.34 -1.10 -2.84
N ALA A 88 -16.23 -2.04 -2.49
CA ALA A 88 -17.43 -1.73 -1.72
C ALA A 88 -17.11 -1.17 -0.33
N ALA A 89 -16.11 -1.71 0.37
CA ALA A 89 -15.69 -1.19 1.67
C ALA A 89 -15.07 0.20 1.57
N TYR A 90 -14.18 0.42 0.59
CA TYR A 90 -13.58 1.74 0.37
C TYR A 90 -14.63 2.81 0.08
N GLN A 91 -15.58 2.51 -0.82
CA GLN A 91 -16.69 3.42 -1.12
C GLN A 91 -17.56 3.69 0.12
N ARG A 92 -17.87 2.66 0.92
CA ARG A 92 -18.64 2.81 2.15
C ARG A 92 -17.94 3.76 3.14
N LEU A 93 -16.67 3.52 3.46
CA LEU A 93 -15.91 4.32 4.42
C LEU A 93 -15.82 5.78 4.00
N THR A 94 -15.47 6.03 2.74
CA THR A 94 -15.36 7.39 2.19
C THR A 94 -16.72 8.09 2.09
N SER A 95 -17.80 7.36 1.78
CA SER A 95 -19.16 7.92 1.79
C SER A 95 -19.65 8.32 3.19
N HIS A 96 -19.11 7.70 4.24
CA HIS A 96 -19.35 8.07 5.64
C HIS A 96 -18.43 9.20 6.14
N GLY A 97 -17.57 9.74 5.26
CA GLY A 97 -16.73 10.90 5.55
C GLY A 97 -15.31 10.57 6.02
N MET A 98 -14.89 9.30 5.98
CA MET A 98 -13.49 8.95 6.23
C MET A 98 -12.62 9.52 5.11
N ASP A 99 -11.43 10.03 5.45
CA ASP A 99 -10.46 10.46 4.46
C ASP A 99 -10.05 9.28 3.53
N SER A 100 -9.87 9.57 2.24
CA SER A 100 -9.56 8.53 1.25
C SER A 100 -8.24 7.80 1.53
N HIS A 101 -7.20 8.49 2.01
CA HIS A 101 -5.93 7.86 2.36
C HIS A 101 -6.06 7.05 3.66
N GLU A 102 -6.85 7.54 4.62
CA GLU A 102 -7.19 6.80 5.83
C GLU A 102 -7.97 5.50 5.53
N ALA A 103 -8.97 5.56 4.65
CA ALA A 103 -9.73 4.38 4.20
C ALA A 103 -8.82 3.36 3.49
N LEU A 104 -7.87 3.84 2.67
CA LEU A 104 -6.87 3.00 2.03
C LEU A 104 -5.98 2.31 3.09
N HIS A 105 -5.49 3.04 4.09
CA HIS A 105 -4.70 2.48 5.19
C HIS A 105 -5.48 1.43 6.00
N ALA A 106 -6.77 1.64 6.27
CA ALA A 106 -7.60 0.68 7.00
C ALA A 106 -7.68 -0.67 6.28
N ILE A 107 -7.85 -0.65 4.95
CA ILE A 107 -7.86 -1.85 4.10
C ILE A 107 -6.47 -2.49 4.04
N ILE A 108 -5.42 -1.68 3.86
CA ILE A 108 -4.03 -2.15 3.83
C ILE A 108 -3.65 -2.86 5.12
N ALA A 109 -4.05 -2.33 6.28
CA ALA A 109 -3.74 -2.94 7.57
C ALA A 109 -4.28 -4.38 7.69
N ILE A 110 -5.52 -4.61 7.23
CA ILE A 110 -6.11 -5.96 7.20
C ILE A 110 -5.35 -6.86 6.23
N TYR A 111 -5.10 -6.38 5.00
CA TYR A 111 -4.39 -7.16 3.99
C TYR A 111 -2.98 -7.56 4.46
N ALA A 112 -2.22 -6.60 5.00
CA ALA A 112 -0.88 -6.82 5.52
C ALA A 112 -0.87 -7.86 6.65
N ASN A 113 -1.79 -7.74 7.61
CA ASN A 113 -1.91 -8.69 8.71
C ASN A 113 -2.15 -10.12 8.20
N LEU A 114 -3.06 -10.30 7.24
CA LEU A 114 -3.35 -11.62 6.67
C LEU A 114 -2.21 -12.16 5.81
N HIS A 115 -1.61 -11.31 4.97
CA HIS A 115 -0.47 -11.68 4.13
C HIS A 115 0.70 -12.18 4.98
N PHE A 116 1.11 -11.42 5.99
CA PHE A 116 2.24 -11.80 6.84
C PHE A 116 1.91 -12.89 7.87
N ALA A 117 0.64 -13.10 8.20
CA ALA A 117 0.22 -14.25 9.00
C ALA A 117 0.31 -15.57 8.22
N GLY A 118 0.02 -15.54 6.91
CA GLY A 118 0.14 -16.69 6.01
C GLY A 118 1.60 -17.09 5.76
N THR A 119 2.46 -16.11 5.48
CA THR A 119 3.89 -16.36 5.22
C THR A 119 4.63 -16.99 6.41
N ARG A 120 4.24 -16.65 7.65
CA ARG A 120 4.83 -17.24 8.86
C ARG A 120 4.40 -18.68 9.14
N ARG A 121 3.26 -19.11 8.59
CA ARG A 121 2.64 -20.41 8.87
C ARG A 121 2.69 -21.38 7.69
N ASP A 122 3.33 -21.00 6.59
CA ASP A 122 3.27 -21.72 5.30
C ASP A 122 1.80 -21.98 4.87
N MET A 123 0.95 -20.99 5.15
CA MET A 123 -0.47 -21.01 4.83
C MET A 123 -0.75 -20.07 3.68
N GLN A 124 -1.64 -20.48 2.77
CA GLN A 124 -2.17 -19.62 1.73
C GLN A 124 -2.90 -18.41 2.34
N PHE A 125 -2.92 -17.30 1.61
CA PHE A 125 -3.69 -16.10 1.98
C PHE A 125 -5.16 -16.48 2.26
N ASP A 126 -5.66 -16.13 3.45
CA ASP A 126 -7.02 -16.45 3.88
C ASP A 126 -8.01 -15.44 3.31
N ALA A 127 -8.54 -15.76 2.12
CA ALA A 127 -9.49 -14.90 1.42
C ALA A 127 -10.82 -14.71 2.18
N LEU A 128 -11.27 -15.71 2.94
CA LEU A 128 -12.52 -15.63 3.71
C LEU A 128 -12.34 -14.71 4.92
N ALA A 129 -11.22 -14.81 5.62
CA ALA A 129 -10.88 -13.89 6.69
C ALA A 129 -10.69 -12.46 6.16
N TYR A 130 -10.18 -12.31 4.92
CA TYR A 130 -10.04 -11.01 4.28
C TYR A 130 -11.39 -10.35 4.03
N GLU A 131 -12.30 -11.06 3.36
CA GLU A 131 -13.66 -10.59 3.12
C GLU A 131 -14.39 -10.24 4.43
N THR A 132 -14.32 -11.13 5.42
CA THR A 132 -14.99 -10.95 6.71
C THR A 132 -14.51 -9.68 7.43
N GLN A 133 -13.19 -9.46 7.49
CA GLN A 133 -12.63 -8.29 8.17
C GLN A 133 -12.89 -6.99 7.39
N ILE A 134 -12.81 -7.02 6.07
CA ILE A 134 -13.08 -5.85 5.22
C ILE A 134 -14.55 -5.42 5.30
N ASN A 135 -15.47 -6.38 5.30
CA ASN A 135 -16.90 -6.10 5.48
C ASN A 135 -17.23 -5.58 6.89
N GLY A 136 -16.39 -5.88 7.88
CA GLY A 136 -16.51 -5.37 9.24
C GLY A 136 -15.97 -3.94 9.43
N LEU A 137 -15.30 -3.35 8.44
CA LEU A 137 -14.88 -1.95 8.52
C LEU A 137 -16.10 -1.02 8.47
N ASP A 138 -16.18 -0.15 9.47
CA ASP A 138 -17.19 0.90 9.55
C ASP A 138 -16.53 2.20 10.04
N TYR A 139 -17.10 3.32 9.64
CA TYR A 139 -16.71 4.64 10.08
C TYR A 139 -17.95 5.42 10.49
N ILE A 140 -17.97 5.83 11.76
CA ILE A 140 -19.00 6.72 12.31
C ILE A 140 -18.28 8.00 12.66
N ALA A 141 -18.53 9.07 11.90
CA ALA A 141 -18.05 10.40 12.25
C ALA A 141 -18.61 10.78 13.63
N GLY A 142 -17.71 11.13 14.56
CA GLY A 142 -18.06 11.56 15.92
C GLY A 142 -18.62 12.97 15.99
#